data_AF-A0A3C0ZQP9-F1
#
_entry.id   AF-A0A3C0ZQP9-F1
#
_cell.length_a   1.000
_cell.length_b   1.000
_cell.length_c   1.000
_cell.angle_alpha   90.00
_cell.angle_beta   90.00
_cell.angle_gamma   90.00
#
_symmetry.space_group_name_H-M   'P 1'
#
loop_
_entity.id
_entity.type
_entity.pdbx_description
1 polymer ?
#
loop_
_entity_poly.entity_id
_entity_poly.type
_entity_poly.pdbx_seq_one_letter_code
_entity_poly.pdbx_strand_id
1 'polypeptide(L)'
;MDNKTEWRRSRDRLIRTLTSLGFPGELGNAIVKNLGSPRAMDRMTVYLENVKPNKVEVVVDEMLAIRSEIEAWRKKKEAQLANAYYNEVLYYGLGTDPDPDPE
;
A
#
# COMPACT_ATOMS: atom_id res chain seq x y z
N MET A 1 -1.35 -17.77 9.93
CA MET A 1 -0.35 -16.93 10.62
C MET A 1 -1.07 -15.71 11.16
N ASP A 2 -0.74 -15.24 12.35
CA ASP A 2 -1.35 -14.05 12.95
C ASP A 2 -0.81 -12.77 12.27
N ASN A 3 -1.69 -11.84 11.89
CA ASN A 3 -1.33 -10.58 11.21
C ASN A 3 -0.33 -9.73 11.99
N LYS A 4 -0.38 -9.76 13.33
CA LYS A 4 0.59 -9.06 14.18
C LYS A 4 1.96 -9.72 14.13
N THR A 5 2.00 -11.05 14.03
CA THR A 5 3.25 -11.81 13.87
C THR A 5 3.91 -11.51 12.54
N GLU A 6 3.13 -11.51 11.45
CA GLU A 6 3.63 -11.17 10.10
C GLU A 6 4.17 -9.74 10.06
N TRP A 7 3.41 -8.78 10.59
CA TRP A 7 3.85 -7.38 10.66
C TRP A 7 5.14 -7.21 11.45
N ARG A 8 5.25 -7.86 12.62
CA ARG A 8 6.46 -7.81 13.44
C ARG A 8 7.65 -8.41 12.69
N ARG A 9 7.45 -9.53 12.00
CA ARG A 9 8.50 -10.19 11.22
C ARG A 9 9.01 -9.31 10.09
N SER A 10 8.13 -8.73 9.28
CA SER A 10 8.53 -7.84 8.18
C SER A 10 9.20 -6.57 8.69
N ARG A 11 8.69 -5.97 9.78
CA ARG A 11 9.34 -4.83 10.44
C ARG A 11 10.76 -5.17 10.87
N ASP A 12 10.92 -6.24 11.64
CA ASP A 12 12.22 -6.59 12.24
C ASP A 12 13.24 -6.94 11.15
N ARG A 13 12.78 -7.60 10.06
CA ARG A 13 13.61 -7.90 8.89
C ARG A 13 14.09 -6.61 8.22
N LEU A 14 13.18 -5.67 7.94
CA LEU A 14 13.51 -4.40 7.29
C LEU A 14 14.52 -3.57 8.11
N ILE A 15 14.27 -3.41 9.41
CA ILE A 15 15.18 -2.66 10.30
C ILE A 15 16.55 -3.34 10.34
N ARG A 16 16.58 -4.66 10.48
CA ARG A 16 17.84 -5.43 10.48
C ARG A 16 18.62 -5.24 9.17
N THR A 17 17.96 -5.34 8.03
CA THR A 17 18.60 -5.15 6.72
C THR A 17 19.18 -3.73 6.59
N LEU A 18 18.43 -2.69 6.97
CA LEU A 18 18.95 -1.31 6.98
C LEU A 18 20.17 -1.14 7.88
N THR A 19 20.12 -1.64 9.11
CA THR A 19 21.26 -1.55 10.04
C THR A 19 22.47 -2.32 9.54
N SER A 20 22.28 -3.45 8.85
CA SER A 20 23.38 -4.21 8.24
C SER A 20 24.08 -3.48 7.10
N LEU A 21 23.39 -2.52 6.45
CA LEU A 21 23.95 -1.64 5.44
C LEU A 21 24.62 -0.37 6.04
N GLY A 22 24.62 -0.24 7.36
CA GLY A 22 25.23 0.90 8.06
C GLY A 22 24.29 2.08 8.33
N PHE A 23 23.00 1.94 8.04
CA PHE A 23 22.01 2.99 8.33
C PHE A 23 21.52 2.95 9.78
N PRO A 24 21.14 4.10 10.36
CA PRO A 24 20.61 4.15 11.72
C PRO A 24 19.25 3.44 11.82
N GLY A 25 19.03 2.73 12.94
CA GLY A 25 17.75 2.05 13.20
C GLY A 25 16.55 3.01 13.25
N GLU A 26 16.77 4.27 13.62
CA GLU A 26 15.75 5.34 13.60
C GLU A 26 15.20 5.60 12.19
N LEU A 27 16.05 5.53 11.15
CA LEU A 27 15.61 5.61 9.77
C LEU A 27 14.70 4.42 9.43
N GLY A 28 15.06 3.22 9.88
CA GLY A 28 14.21 2.04 9.73
C GLY A 28 12.84 2.20 10.38
N ASN A 29 12.78 2.77 11.59
CA ASN A 29 11.52 3.07 12.27
C ASN A 29 10.65 4.08 11.49
N ALA A 30 11.27 5.11 10.91
CA ALA A 30 10.57 6.09 10.07
C ALA A 30 10.01 5.46 8.78
N ILE A 31 10.79 4.59 8.12
CA ILE A 31 10.36 3.88 6.90
C ILE A 31 9.19 2.93 7.21
N VAL A 32 9.27 2.15 8.30
CA VAL A 32 8.18 1.26 8.72
C VAL A 32 6.87 2.02 8.92
N LYS A 33 6.92 3.18 9.59
CA LYS A 33 5.75 4.03 9.81
C LYS A 33 5.13 4.52 8.50
N ASN A 34 5.94 4.83 7.48
CA ASN A 34 5.47 5.29 6.18
C ASN A 34 4.90 4.16 5.31
N LEU A 35 5.50 2.97 5.33
CA LEU A 35 5.07 1.85 4.48
C LEU A 35 3.79 1.17 4.97
N GLY A 36 3.57 1.12 6.29
CA GLY A 36 2.28 0.78 6.90
C GLY A 36 1.77 -0.66 6.71
N SER A 37 2.40 -1.50 5.90
CA SER A 37 1.97 -2.88 5.64
C SER A 37 3.14 -3.86 5.50
N PRO A 38 2.98 -5.15 5.89
CA PRO A 38 4.03 -6.15 5.79
C PRO A 38 4.55 -6.30 4.35
N ARG A 39 3.64 -6.37 3.37
CA ARG A 39 3.97 -6.48 1.95
C ARG A 39 4.85 -5.31 1.44
N ALA A 40 4.59 -4.09 1.88
CA ALA A 40 5.40 -2.94 1.51
C ALA A 40 6.79 -3.00 2.16
N MET A 41 6.86 -3.41 3.43
CA MET A 41 8.15 -3.63 4.12
C MET A 41 8.98 -4.74 3.47
N ASP A 42 8.35 -5.81 3.02
CA ASP A 42 9.03 -6.91 2.34
C ASP A 42 9.60 -6.46 0.99
N ARG A 43 8.83 -5.68 0.21
CA ARG A 43 9.33 -5.04 -1.04
C ARG A 43 10.55 -4.17 -0.78
N MET A 44 10.46 -3.30 0.23
CA MET A 44 11.58 -2.44 0.62
C MET A 44 12.80 -3.26 1.04
N THR A 45 12.59 -4.35 1.78
CA THR A 45 13.68 -5.23 2.21
C THR A 45 14.35 -5.91 1.02
N VAL A 46 13.57 -6.43 0.07
CA VAL A 46 14.10 -7.05 -1.17
C VAL A 46 14.90 -6.04 -1.98
N TYR A 47 14.42 -4.79 -2.08
CA TYR A 47 15.18 -3.72 -2.73
C TYR A 47 16.55 -3.51 -2.06
N LEU A 48 16.58 -3.36 -0.73
CA LEU A 48 17.81 -3.12 0.03
C LEU A 48 18.82 -4.27 -0.12
N GLU A 49 18.35 -5.51 -0.12
CA GLU A 49 19.20 -6.70 -0.27
C GLU A 49 19.86 -6.77 -1.66
N ASN A 50 19.15 -6.33 -2.70
CA ASN A 50 19.63 -6.35 -4.08
C ASN A 50 20.50 -5.14 -4.44
N VAL A 51 20.03 -3.94 -4.11
CA VAL A 51 20.66 -2.68 -4.54
C VAL A 51 21.80 -2.27 -3.60
N LYS A 52 21.70 -2.63 -2.31
CA LYS A 52 22.68 -2.27 -1.26
C LYS A 52 23.08 -0.79 -1.32
N PRO A 53 22.10 0.13 -1.24
CA PRO A 53 22.38 1.56 -1.32
C PRO A 53 23.29 2.00 -0.17
N ASN A 54 24.12 3.01 -0.42
CA ASN A 54 25.05 3.60 0.56
C ASN A 54 24.66 5.04 0.96
N LYS A 55 23.54 5.54 0.45
CA LYS A 55 23.04 6.90 0.64
C LYS A 55 21.62 6.85 1.19
N VAL A 56 21.34 7.71 2.17
CA VAL A 56 20.02 7.78 2.82
C VAL A 56 18.96 8.24 1.83
N GLU A 57 19.33 9.15 0.93
CA GLU A 57 18.44 9.71 -0.10
C GLU A 57 17.88 8.59 -0.99
N VAL A 58 18.73 7.68 -1.47
CA VAL A 58 18.32 6.55 -2.31
C VAL A 58 17.34 5.61 -1.58
N VAL A 59 17.59 5.38 -0.29
CA VAL A 59 16.71 4.57 0.56
C VAL A 59 15.34 5.24 0.73
N VAL A 60 15.33 6.55 0.97
CA VAL A 60 14.09 7.33 1.16
C VAL A 60 13.31 7.44 -0.14
N ASP A 61 13.99 7.65 -1.26
CA ASP A 61 13.37 7.74 -2.60
C ASP A 61 12.64 6.44 -2.94
N GLU A 62 13.26 5.28 -2.69
CA GLU A 62 12.60 4.00 -2.92
C GLU A 62 11.38 3.81 -2.01
N MET A 63 11.49 4.19 -0.73
CA MET A 63 10.35 4.14 0.20
C MET A 63 9.18 4.98 -0.30
N LEU A 64 9.45 6.19 -0.81
CA LEU A 64 8.44 7.07 -1.40
C LEU A 64 7.86 6.50 -2.69
N ALA A 65 8.68 5.88 -3.54
CA ALA A 65 8.23 5.21 -4.76
C ALA A 65 7.25 4.06 -4.45
N ILE A 66 7.59 3.18 -3.50
CA ILE A 66 6.71 2.09 -3.05
C ILE A 66 5.40 2.65 -2.50
N ARG A 67 5.48 3.69 -1.66
CA ARG A 67 4.29 4.34 -1.09
C ARG A 67 3.39 4.93 -2.18
N SER A 68 3.97 5.64 -3.14
CA SER A 68 3.24 6.25 -4.26
C SER A 68 2.54 5.20 -5.13
N GLU A 69 3.20 4.08 -5.42
CA GLU A 69 2.60 2.98 -6.19
C GLU A 69 1.37 2.39 -5.49
N ILE A 70 1.45 2.21 -4.17
CA ILE A 70 0.34 1.70 -3.35
C ILE A 70 -0.83 2.69 -3.35
N GLU A 71 -0.55 3.98 -3.18
CA GLU A 71 -1.57 5.04 -3.21
C GLU A 71 -2.25 5.12 -4.60
N ALA A 72 -1.47 5.04 -5.69
CA ALA A 72 -1.99 5.03 -7.05
C ALA A 72 -2.89 3.82 -7.31
N TRP A 73 -2.50 2.62 -6.83
CA TRP A 73 -3.32 1.42 -6.94
C TRP A 73 -4.63 1.53 -6.16
N ARG A 74 -4.58 2.10 -4.93
CA ARG A 74 -5.77 2.32 -4.11
C ARG A 74 -6.74 3.28 -4.81
N LYS A 75 -6.23 4.41 -5.29
CA LYS A 75 -7.02 5.41 -6.03
C LYS A 75 -7.65 4.81 -7.29
N LYS A 76 -6.91 3.98 -8.03
CA LYS A 76 -7.44 3.26 -9.20
C LYS A 76 -8.59 2.33 -8.84
N LYS A 77 -8.48 1.59 -7.73
CA LYS A 77 -9.56 0.73 -7.24
C LYS A 77 -10.79 1.51 -6.79
N GLU A 78 -10.59 2.61 -6.07
CA GLU A 78 -11.69 3.50 -5.65
C GLU A 78 -12.42 4.06 -6.89
N ALA A 79 -11.68 4.50 -7.91
CA ALA A 79 -12.28 4.96 -9.17
C ALA A 79 -13.02 3.84 -9.93
N GLN A 80 -12.51 2.61 -9.93
CA GLN A 80 -13.19 1.46 -10.53
C GLN A 80 -14.49 1.12 -9.78
N LEU A 81 -14.47 1.15 -8.45
CA LEU A 81 -15.67 0.92 -7.63
C LEU A 81 -16.70 2.01 -7.82
N ALA A 82 -16.28 3.29 -7.86
CA ALA A 82 -17.18 4.41 -8.14
C ALA A 82 -17.80 4.31 -9.55
N ASN A 83 -17.02 3.94 -10.56
CA ASN A 83 -17.53 3.70 -11.91
C ASN A 83 -18.44 2.47 -11.99
N ALA A 84 -18.15 1.40 -11.24
CA ALA A 84 -19.00 0.21 -11.18
C ALA A 84 -20.35 0.53 -10.52
N TYR A 85 -20.35 1.26 -9.41
CA TYR A 85 -21.57 1.75 -8.77
C TYR A 85 -22.35 2.71 -9.68
N TYR A 86 -21.65 3.62 -10.35
CA TYR A 86 -22.28 4.54 -11.31
C TYR A 86 -22.89 3.79 -12.50
N ASN A 87 -22.18 2.80 -13.04
CA ASN A 87 -22.69 1.95 -14.12
C ASN A 87 -23.85 1.08 -13.65
N GLU A 88 -23.85 0.59 -12.41
CA GLU A 88 -24.94 -0.19 -11.82
C GLU A 88 -26.20 0.67 -11.67
N VAL A 89 -26.08 1.90 -11.16
CA VAL A 89 -27.19 2.87 -11.09
C VAL A 89 -27.70 3.26 -12.48
N LEU A 90 -26.81 3.41 -13.47
CA LEU A 90 -27.19 3.71 -14.86
C LEU A 90 -27.88 2.53 -15.57
N TYR A 91 -27.46 1.29 -15.31
CA TYR A 91 -27.99 0.09 -15.96
C TYR A 91 -29.26 -0.45 -15.30
N TYR A 92 -29.38 -0.37 -13.97
CA TYR A 92 -30.53 -0.90 -13.24
C TYR A 92 -31.58 0.17 -12.88
N GLY A 93 -31.25 1.45 -13.04
CA GLY A 93 -32.12 2.57 -12.67
C GLY A 93 -32.25 2.73 -11.15
N LEU A 94 -32.44 3.96 -10.66
CA LEU A 94 -32.98 4.18 -9.31
C LEU A 94 -34.43 3.70 -9.35
N GLY A 95 -34.73 2.54 -8.77
CA GLY A 95 -36.06 1.93 -8.75
C GLY A 95 -37.11 2.77 -8.02
N THR A 96 -37.56 3.85 -8.64
CA THR A 96 -38.69 4.72 -8.28
C THR A 96 -39.29 5.17 -9.63
N ASP A 97 -40.43 4.69 -10.11
CA ASP A 97 -41.72 4.50 -9.44
C ASP A 97 -42.44 3.22 -9.93
N PRO A 98 -43.34 2.63 -9.12
CA PRO A 98 -44.31 1.68 -9.65
C PRO A 98 -45.27 2.40 -10.61
N ASP A 99 -45.36 1.90 -11.84
CA ASP A 99 -46.40 2.33 -12.78
C ASP A 99 -47.79 2.21 -12.10
N PRO A 100 -48.63 3.26 -12.07
CA PRO A 100 -50.01 3.11 -11.64
C PRO A 100 -50.74 2.20 -12.64
N ASP A 101 -51.31 1.12 -12.11
CA ASP A 101 -52.10 0.13 -12.83
C ASP A 101 -53.21 0.81 -13.65
N PRO A 102 -53.37 0.53 -14.96
CA PRO A 102 -54.46 1.10 -15.75
C PRO A 102 -55.79 0.41 -15.38
N GLU A 103 -56.71 1.16 -14.78
CA GLU A 103 -58.15 0.80 -14.68
C GLU A 103 -58.85 0.80 -16.05
#